data_AF-A0A151TLA1-F1
#
_entry.id   AF-A0A151TLA1-F1
#
_cell.length_a   1.000
_cell.length_b   1.000
_cell.length_c   1.000
_cell.angle_alpha   90.00
_cell.angle_beta   90.00
_cell.angle_gamma   90.00
#
_symmetry.space_group_name_H-M   'P 1'
#
loop_
_entity.id
_entity.type
_entity.pdbx_description
1 polymer ?
#
loop_
_entity_poly.entity_id
_entity_poly.type
_entity_poly.pdbx_seq_one_letter_code
_entity_poly.pdbx_strand_id
1 'polypeptide(L)'
;MLALALALALACFVACGAATRDSHVGCWSNLNELKSCSSEIMRFFINGHAHITPNCCCAITDITHNCWPKMLTFLGLTYQEYFYVRGYCDPYAPTPALAPAPDGPVSPIY
;
A
#
# COMPACT_ATOMS: atom_id res chain seq x y z
N MET A 1 3.11 22.57 18.62
CA MET A 1 3.28 21.21 18.06
C MET A 1 1.98 20.40 18.12
N LEU A 2 1.33 20.24 19.28
CA LEU A 2 0.06 19.49 19.41
C LEU A 2 -1.10 20.05 18.56
N ALA A 3 -1.26 21.38 18.52
CA ALA A 3 -2.28 22.03 17.68
C ALA A 3 -2.04 21.82 16.17
N LEU A 4 -0.78 21.76 15.74
CA LEU A 4 -0.42 21.49 14.34
C LEU A 4 -0.70 20.02 14.00
N ALA A 5 -0.37 19.09 14.90
CA ALA A 5 -0.67 17.67 14.74
C ALA A 5 -2.20 17.41 14.68
N LEU A 6 -2.98 18.07 15.53
CA LEU A 6 -4.45 18.00 15.50
C LEU A 6 -5.04 18.62 14.24
N ALA A 7 -4.53 19.78 13.79
CA ALA A 7 -4.98 20.40 12.55
C ALA A 7 -4.66 19.51 11.33
N LEU A 8 -3.48 18.90 11.29
CA LEU A 8 -3.10 17.93 10.26
C LEU A 8 -3.96 16.65 10.34
N ALA A 9 -4.23 16.13 11.53
CA ALA A 9 -5.09 14.97 11.71
C ALA A 9 -6.53 15.23 11.25
N LEU A 10 -7.10 16.39 11.59
CA LEU A 10 -8.43 16.82 11.14
C LEU A 10 -8.46 17.07 9.63
N ALA A 11 -7.43 17.69 9.06
CA ALA A 11 -7.31 17.89 7.61
C ALA A 11 -7.20 16.54 6.87
N CYS A 12 -6.42 15.60 7.41
CA CYS A 12 -6.35 14.24 6.89
C CYS A 12 -7.68 13.52 7.02
N PHE A 13 -8.41 13.66 8.13
CA PHE A 13 -9.74 13.08 8.31
C PHE A 13 -10.76 13.67 7.34
N VAL A 14 -10.74 14.98 7.09
CA VAL A 14 -11.63 15.65 6.12
C VAL A 14 -11.27 15.26 4.69
N ALA A 15 -9.98 15.13 4.37
CA ALA A 15 -9.53 14.65 3.07
C ALA A 15 -9.83 13.15 2.83
N CYS A 16 -9.81 12.33 3.89
CA CYS A 16 -10.11 10.89 3.86
C CYS A 16 -11.60 10.58 4.05
N GLY A 17 -12.41 11.57 4.42
CA GLY A 17 -13.73 11.40 5.05
C GLY A 17 -14.90 10.99 4.15
N ALA A 18 -14.66 10.47 2.95
CA ALA A 18 -15.72 10.16 1.98
C ALA A 18 -15.83 8.67 1.56
N ALA A 19 -15.18 7.72 2.25
CA ALA A 19 -15.21 6.32 1.85
C ALA A 19 -15.56 5.31 2.94
N THR A 20 -16.54 5.59 3.80
CA THR A 20 -17.28 4.50 4.48
C THR A 20 -18.47 4.09 3.62
N ARG A 21 -18.21 3.35 2.54
CA ARG A 21 -19.21 2.50 1.92
C ARG A 21 -18.83 1.07 2.23
N ASP A 22 -19.41 0.52 3.30
CA ASP A 22 -19.27 -0.85 3.80
C ASP A 22 -19.79 -1.95 2.83
N SER A 23 -19.65 -1.74 1.53
CA SER A 23 -20.07 -2.64 0.45
C SER A 23 -18.86 -2.98 -0.40
N HIS A 24 -18.83 -4.18 -1.00
CA HIS A 24 -17.87 -4.51 -2.05
C HIS A 24 -17.81 -3.44 -3.15
N VAL A 25 -18.95 -2.79 -3.46
CA VAL A 25 -19.04 -1.67 -4.41
C VAL A 25 -18.21 -0.46 -3.95
N GLY A 26 -18.13 -0.22 -2.64
CA GLY A 26 -17.24 0.78 -2.05
C GLY A 26 -15.78 0.44 -2.28
N CYS A 27 -15.39 -0.82 -2.08
CA CYS A 27 -14.02 -1.25 -2.31
C CYS A 27 -13.57 -1.22 -3.77
N TRP A 28 -14.48 -1.54 -4.69
CA TRP A 28 -14.23 -1.35 -6.13
C TRP A 28 -14.10 0.14 -6.50
N SER A 29 -14.88 1.01 -5.87
CA SER A 29 -14.75 2.46 -6.05
C SER A 29 -13.39 2.96 -5.56
N ASN A 30 -12.96 2.56 -4.37
CA ASN A 30 -11.66 2.93 -3.83
C ASN A 30 -10.52 2.40 -4.72
N LEU A 31 -10.64 1.17 -5.26
CA LEU A 31 -9.67 0.62 -6.22
C LEU A 31 -9.56 1.47 -7.49
N ASN A 32 -10.68 2.01 -7.99
CA ASN A 32 -10.66 2.93 -9.12
C ASN A 32 -9.99 4.27 -8.76
N GLU A 33 -10.22 4.79 -7.56
CA GLU A 33 -9.51 5.99 -7.06
C GLU A 33 -8.00 5.73 -6.99
N LEU A 34 -7.55 4.59 -6.46
CA LEU A 34 -6.13 4.22 -6.44
C LEU A 34 -5.54 4.09 -7.85
N LYS A 35 -6.32 3.62 -8.82
CA LYS A 35 -5.89 3.55 -10.22
C LYS A 35 -5.58 4.94 -10.79
N SER A 36 -6.37 5.95 -10.44
CA SER A 36 -6.10 7.35 -10.81
C SER A 36 -4.76 7.86 -10.24
N CYS A 37 -4.36 7.34 -9.07
CA CYS A 37 -3.09 7.66 -8.40
C CYS A 37 -1.85 6.97 -9.00
N SER A 38 -2.02 6.09 -9.98
CA SER A 38 -0.92 5.29 -10.57
C SER A 38 0.24 6.15 -11.10
N SER A 39 -0.04 7.33 -11.63
CA SER A 39 0.99 8.25 -12.14
C SER A 39 1.85 8.86 -11.02
N GLU A 40 1.24 9.20 -9.88
CA GLU A 40 1.93 9.70 -8.69
C GLU A 40 2.78 8.60 -8.05
N ILE A 41 2.22 7.40 -7.94
CA ILE A 41 2.90 6.21 -7.39
C ILE A 41 4.11 5.84 -8.26
N MET A 42 3.94 5.79 -9.59
CA MET A 42 5.05 5.47 -10.49
C MET A 42 6.17 6.51 -10.40
N ARG A 43 5.81 7.80 -10.35
CA ARG A 43 6.78 8.89 -10.18
C ARG A 43 7.52 8.80 -8.85
N PHE A 44 6.87 8.37 -7.77
CA PHE A 44 7.52 8.15 -6.48
C PHE A 44 8.63 7.10 -6.59
N PHE A 45 8.36 5.98 -7.25
CA PHE A 45 9.37 4.93 -7.45
C PHE A 45 10.51 5.34 -8.40
N ILE A 46 10.20 6.02 -9.51
CA ILE A 46 11.24 6.43 -10.48
C ILE A 46 12.16 7.52 -9.92
N ASN A 47 11.61 8.49 -9.20
CA ASN A 47 12.35 9.68 -8.77
C ASN A 47 12.81 9.64 -7.31
N GLY A 48 12.37 8.66 -6.52
CA GLY A 48 12.67 8.53 -5.09
C GLY A 48 12.03 9.60 -4.19
N HIS A 49 11.55 10.70 -4.78
CA HIS A 49 10.93 11.84 -4.09
C HIS A 49 9.79 12.41 -4.95
N ALA A 50 8.65 11.74 -4.99
CA ALA A 50 7.42 12.35 -5.50
C ALA A 50 6.40 12.47 -4.37
N HIS A 51 5.71 13.60 -4.28
CA HIS A 51 4.65 13.77 -3.31
C HIS A 51 3.44 12.96 -3.77
N ILE A 52 3.05 11.95 -2.99
CA ILE A 52 1.74 11.33 -3.12
C ILE A 52 0.74 12.27 -2.45
N THR A 53 -0.24 12.72 -3.22
CA THR A 53 -1.26 13.67 -2.76
C THR A 53 -2.06 13.04 -1.61
N PRO A 54 -2.54 13.81 -0.61
CA PRO A 54 -3.30 13.27 0.52
C PRO A 54 -4.46 12.37 0.11
N ASN A 55 -5.20 12.70 -0.95
CA ASN A 55 -6.29 11.86 -1.47
C ASN A 55 -5.81 10.47 -1.92
N CYS A 56 -4.67 10.41 -2.60
CA CYS A 56 -4.06 9.15 -3.03
C CYS A 56 -3.53 8.32 -1.85
N CYS A 57 -2.95 8.96 -0.84
CA CYS A 57 -2.62 8.27 0.40
C CYS A 57 -3.85 7.66 1.08
N CYS A 58 -4.98 8.37 1.10
CA CYS A 58 -6.23 7.86 1.66
C CYS A 58 -6.73 6.63 0.91
N ALA A 59 -6.75 6.69 -0.43
CA ALA A 59 -7.13 5.55 -1.27
C ALA A 59 -6.23 4.31 -1.04
N ILE A 60 -4.92 4.51 -0.91
CA ILE A 60 -3.95 3.43 -0.59
C ILE A 60 -4.26 2.82 0.78
N THR A 61 -4.48 3.65 1.80
CA THR A 61 -4.78 3.20 3.16
C THR A 61 -6.09 2.42 3.20
N ASP A 62 -7.15 2.93 2.58
CA ASP A 62 -8.45 2.27 2.56
C ASP A 62 -8.41 0.93 1.84
N ILE A 63 -7.70 0.85 0.70
CA ILE A 63 -7.58 -0.42 -0.02
C ILE A 63 -6.86 -1.46 0.82
N THR A 64 -5.77 -1.05 1.48
CA THR A 64 -4.90 -1.97 2.21
C THR A 64 -5.55 -2.45 3.51
N HIS A 65 -6.18 -1.54 4.26
CA HIS A 65 -6.68 -1.83 5.61
C HIS A 65 -8.15 -2.21 5.65
N ASN A 66 -8.99 -1.57 4.82
CA ASN A 66 -10.44 -1.70 4.90
C ASN A 66 -11.00 -2.63 3.82
N CYS A 67 -10.40 -2.63 2.63
CA CYS A 67 -10.94 -3.36 1.48
C CYS A 67 -10.30 -4.71 1.22
N TRP A 68 -8.98 -4.83 1.35
CA TRP A 68 -8.29 -6.10 1.16
C TRP A 68 -8.88 -7.21 2.02
N PRO A 69 -9.12 -7.02 3.34
CA PRO A 69 -9.73 -8.06 4.17
C PRO A 69 -11.16 -8.44 3.72
N LYS A 70 -11.96 -7.46 3.29
CA LYS A 70 -13.33 -7.67 2.82
C LYS A 70 -13.37 -8.42 1.47
N MET A 71 -12.50 -8.04 0.53
CA MET A 71 -12.40 -8.73 -0.77
C MET A 71 -11.87 -10.16 -0.62
N LEU A 72 -10.92 -10.41 0.29
CA LEU A 72 -10.47 -11.76 0.60
C LEU A 72 -11.62 -12.62 1.14
N THR A 73 -12.43 -12.06 2.02
CA THR A 73 -13.59 -12.77 2.60
C THR A 73 -14.58 -13.21 1.51
N PHE A 74 -14.76 -12.40 0.46
CA PHE A 74 -15.60 -12.78 -0.70
C PHE A 74 -15.04 -13.99 -1.47
N LEU A 75 -13.72 -14.15 -1.51
CA LEU A 75 -13.05 -15.30 -2.11
C LEU A 75 -13.03 -16.53 -1.18
N GLY A 76 -13.67 -16.44 -0.01
CA GLY A 76 -13.66 -17.50 1.01
C GLY A 76 -12.33 -17.61 1.76
N LEU A 77 -11.49 -16.57 1.69
CA LEU A 77 -10.20 -16.52 2.37
C LEU A 77 -10.23 -15.48 3.49
N THR A 78 -9.70 -15.85 4.65
CA THR A 78 -9.41 -14.88 5.71
C THR A 78 -8.09 -14.17 5.45
N TYR A 79 -7.87 -13.05 6.14
CA TYR A 79 -6.58 -12.35 6.13
C TYR A 79 -5.43 -13.32 6.49
N GLN A 80 -5.61 -14.16 7.51
CA GLN A 80 -4.59 -15.12 7.96
C GLN A 80 -4.25 -16.18 6.90
N GLU A 81 -5.26 -16.75 6.26
CA GLU A 81 -5.06 -17.72 5.17
C GLU A 81 -4.37 -17.09 3.96
N TYR A 82 -4.67 -15.82 3.66
CA TYR A 82 -3.94 -15.08 2.61
C TYR A 82 -2.44 -14.97 2.90
N PHE A 83 -2.01 -14.67 4.14
CA PHE A 83 -0.57 -14.65 4.46
C PHE A 83 0.08 -16.02 4.29
N TYR A 84 -0.63 -17.09 4.66
CA TYR A 84 -0.14 -18.45 4.48
C TYR A 84 0.05 -18.80 2.99
N VAL A 85 -0.96 -18.53 2.16
CA VAL A 85 -0.87 -18.74 0.71
C VAL A 85 0.21 -17.86 0.08
N ARG A 86 0.36 -16.62 0.53
CA ARG A 86 1.44 -15.74 0.06
C ARG A 86 2.82 -16.31 0.37
N GLY A 87 3.06 -16.79 1.59
CA GLY A 87 4.32 -17.44 1.95
C GLY A 87 4.63 -18.69 1.12
N TYR A 88 3.61 -19.45 0.72
CA TYR A 88 3.77 -20.55 -0.23
C TYR A 88 4.19 -20.08 -1.63
N CYS A 89 3.69 -18.93 -2.09
CA CYS A 89 4.00 -18.37 -3.40
C CYS A 89 5.29 -17.55 -3.47
N ASP A 90 5.82 -17.06 -2.34
CA ASP A 90 7.00 -16.19 -2.29
C ASP A 90 8.25 -16.74 -3.01
N PRO A 91 8.59 -18.05 -2.97
CA PRO A 91 9.73 -18.59 -3.72
C PRO A 91 9.60 -18.49 -5.25
N TYR A 92 8.38 -18.30 -5.75
CA TYR A 92 8.08 -18.15 -7.18
C TYR A 92 7.99 -16.68 -7.59
N ALA A 93 8.06 -15.75 -6.63
CA ALA A 93 8.05 -14.33 -6.94
C ALA A 93 9.34 -13.94 -7.67
N PRO A 94 9.25 -13.16 -8.77
CA PRO A 94 10.43 -12.65 -9.42
C PRO A 94 11.23 -11.82 -8.41
N THR A 95 12.49 -12.17 -8.22
CA THR A 95 13.41 -11.36 -7.40
C THR A 95 13.44 -9.97 -8.01
N PRO A 96 13.05 -8.90 -7.28
CA PRO A 96 13.33 -7.55 -7.73
C PRO A 96 14.83 -7.49 -8.03
N ALA A 97 15.22 -7.04 -9.22
CA ALA A 97 16.63 -6.86 -9.55
C ALA A 97 17.22 -5.91 -8.51
N LEU A 98 17.90 -6.48 -7.52
CA LEU A 98 18.62 -5.73 -6.51
C LEU A 98 19.57 -4.82 -7.28
N ALA A 99 19.45 -3.51 -7.04
CA ALA A 99 20.51 -2.58 -7.41
C ALA A 99 21.85 -3.18 -6.94
N PRO A 100 22.93 -3.07 -7.72
CA PRO A 100 24.20 -3.70 -7.39
C PRO A 100 24.59 -3.32 -5.96
N ALA A 101 24.75 -4.34 -5.11
CA ALA A 101 25.20 -4.16 -3.74
C ALA A 101 26.61 -3.56 -3.78
N PRO A 102 26.97 -2.62 -2.88
CA PRO A 102 28.35 -2.20 -2.73
C PRO A 102 29.17 -3.43 -2.30
N ASP A 103 30.24 -3.73 -3.04
CA ASP A 103 31.14 -4.84 -2.75
C ASP A 103 31.64 -4.77 -1.29
N GLY A 104 31.11 -5.65 -0.45
CA GLY A 104 31.61 -5.88 0.91
C GLY A 104 32.83 -6.81 0.87
N PRO A 105 33.79 -6.65 1.79
CA PRO A 105 35.08 -7.33 1.69
C PRO A 105 34.93 -8.84 1.88
N VAL A 106 35.43 -9.59 0.89
CA VAL A 106 35.57 -11.05 0.94
C VAL A 106 36.53 -11.41 2.07
N SER A 107 36.05 -12.13 3.08
CA SER A 107 36.91 -12.66 4.14
C SER A 107 37.48 -14.02 3.70
N PRO A 108 38.79 -14.30 3.90
CA PRO A 108 39.39 -15.57 3.49
C PRO A 108 39.05 -16.68 4.49
N ILE A 109 38.69 -17.85 3.97
CA ILE A 109 38.53 -19.07 4.76
C ILE A 109 39.92 -19.63 5.06
N TYR A 110 40.22 -19.87 6.35
CA TYR A 110 41.24 -20.84 6.78
C TYR A 110 40.54 -22.13 7.19
#